data_AF-A0A7C6WUK6-F1
#
_entry.id   AF-A0A7C6WUK6-F1
#
_cell.length_a   1.000
_cell.length_b   1.000
_cell.length_c   1.000
_cell.angle_alpha   90.00
_cell.angle_beta   90.00
_cell.angle_gamma   90.00
#
_symmetry.space_group_name_H-M   'P 1'
#
loop_
_entity.id
_entity.type
_entity.pdbx_description
1 polymer ?
#
loop_
_entity_poly.entity_id
_entity_poly.type
_entity_poly.pdbx_seq_one_letter_code
_entity_poly.pdbx_strand_id
1 'polypeptide(L)' 'TRNEAIRKMQAALCETVIEGIDHTALFQSDLLAEAAFEDGTYTTDYLTRRFLSKNG' A
#
# COMPACT_ATOMS: atom_id res chain seq x y z
N THR A 1 -0.75 16.43 -8.38
CA THR A 1 0.51 15.70 -8.65
C THR A 1 0.43 14.26 -8.16
N ARG A 2 1.34 13.35 -8.53
CA ARG A 2 1.35 11.96 -8.02
C ARG A 2 1.38 11.91 -6.49
N ASN A 3 2.25 12.71 -5.88
CA ASN A 3 2.41 12.74 -4.42
C ASN A 3 1.13 13.25 -3.72
N GLU A 4 0.36 14.15 -4.34
CA GLU A 4 -0.96 14.54 -3.82
C GLU A 4 -1.98 13.40 -3.89
N ALA A 5 -1.96 12.60 -4.95
CA ALA A 5 -2.85 11.46 -5.05
C ALA A 5 -2.52 10.39 -3.99
N ILE A 6 -1.23 10.10 -3.76
CA ILE A 6 -0.77 9.18 -2.70
C ILE A 6 -1.23 9.68 -1.33
N ARG A 7 -1.00 10.96 -1.00
CA ARG A 7 -1.44 11.55 0.28
C ARG A 7 -2.96 11.47 0.47
N LYS A 8 -3.74 11.74 -0.57
CA LYS A 8 -5.21 11.64 -0.51
C LYS A 8 -5.66 10.20 -0.30
N MET A 9 -5.01 9.23 -0.94
CA MET A 9 -5.32 7.81 -0.75
C MET A 9 -4.98 7.35 0.66
N GLN A 10 -3.83 7.75 1.20
CA GLN A 10 -3.46 7.45 2.60
C GLN A 10 -4.50 8.03 3.58
N ALA A 11 -4.92 9.29 3.40
CA ALA A 11 -5.96 9.89 4.24
C ALA A 11 -7.29 9.12 4.15
N ALA A 12 -7.73 8.76 2.93
CA ALA A 12 -8.95 7.97 2.73
C ALA A 12 -8.86 6.59 3.40
N LEU A 13 -7.72 5.91 3.30
CA LEU A 13 -7.50 4.61 3.92
C LEU A 13 -7.46 4.69 5.45
N CYS A 14 -6.92 5.76 6.04
CA CYS A 14 -6.94 5.99 7.49
C CYS A 14 -8.35 6.13 8.04
N GLU A 15 -9.29 6.64 7.24
CA GLU A 15 -10.69 6.85 7.63
C GLU A 15 -11.60 5.71 7.14
N THR A 16 -11.07 4.72 6.41
CA THR A 16 -11.85 3.62 5.86
C THR A 16 -12.22 2.62 6.95
N VAL A 17 -13.52 2.47 7.21
CA VAL A 17 -14.08 1.47 8.12
C VAL A 17 -14.86 0.44 7.31
N ILE A 18 -14.43 -0.82 7.37
CA ILE A 18 -15.10 -1.97 6.75
C ILE A 18 -15.28 -3.02 7.84
N GLU A 19 -16.50 -3.51 8.01
CA GLU A 19 -16.86 -4.47 9.04
C GLU A 19 -17.57 -5.68 8.44
N GLY A 20 -17.45 -6.83 9.10
CA GLY A 20 -18.16 -8.07 8.73
C GLY A 20 -17.51 -8.89 7.61
N ILE A 21 -16.42 -8.42 7.01
CA ILE A 21 -15.60 -9.17 6.04
C ILE A 21 -14.12 -8.82 6.20
N ASP A 22 -13.24 -9.71 5.74
CA ASP A 22 -11.83 -9.40 5.59
C ASP A 22 -11.62 -8.41 4.43
N HIS A 23 -10.66 -7.50 4.61
CA HIS A 23 -10.31 -6.51 3.60
C HIS A 23 -8.83 -6.13 3.67
N THR A 24 -8.30 -5.56 2.59
CA THR A 24 -6.86 -5.30 2.42
C THR A 24 -6.47 -3.83 2.67
N ALA A 25 -7.29 -3.06 3.38
CA ALA A 25 -7.05 -1.62 3.55
C ALA A 25 -5.72 -1.34 4.27
N LEU A 26 -5.41 -2.11 5.32
CA LEU A 26 -4.13 -2.01 6.05
C LEU A 26 -2.95 -2.36 5.15
N PHE A 27 -3.04 -3.45 4.38
CA PHE A 27 -2.02 -3.83 3.41
C PHE A 27 -1.75 -2.73 2.38
N GLN A 28 -2.81 -2.11 1.85
CA GLN A 28 -2.69 -1.02 0.88
C GLN A 28 -2.08 0.23 1.53
N SER A 29 -2.46 0.57 2.77
CA SER A 29 -1.88 1.68 3.51
C SER A 29 -0.37 1.50 3.69
N ASP A 30 0.05 0.30 4.13
CA ASP A 30 1.45 -0.05 4.29
C ASP A 30 2.22 0.03 2.97
N LEU A 31 1.63 -0.47 1.87
CA LEU A 31 2.25 -0.45 0.55
C LEU A 31 2.49 0.97 0.04
N LEU A 32 1.53 1.87 0.24
CA LEU A 32 1.62 3.26 -0.20
C LEU A 32 2.69 4.06 0.56
N ALA A 33 3.07 3.62 1.76
CA ALA A 33 4.11 4.23 2.58
C ALA A 33 5.53 3.69 2.26
N GLU A 34 5.66 2.73 1.34
CA GLU A 34 6.97 2.20 0.96
C GLU A 34 7.71 3.17 0.03
N ALA A 35 9.00 3.40 0.30
CA ALA A 35 9.84 4.29 -0.50
C ALA A 35 9.80 3.97 -2.00
N ALA A 36 9.86 2.68 -2.36
CA ALA A 36 9.76 2.25 -3.76
C ALA A 36 8.43 2.64 -4.41
N PHE A 37 7.33 2.67 -3.63
CA PHE A 37 6.02 3.09 -4.09
C PHE A 37 5.88 4.62 -4.14
N GLU A 38 6.63 5.37 -3.33
CA GLU A 38 6.70 6.83 -3.38
C GLU A 38 7.56 7.34 -4.54
N ASP A 39 8.72 6.72 -4.78
CA ASP A 39 9.67 7.11 -5.83
C ASP A 39 9.34 6.48 -7.19
N GLY A 40 8.63 5.35 -7.21
CA GLY A 40 8.22 4.65 -8.42
C GLY A 40 9.22 3.60 -8.92
N THR A 41 10.20 3.19 -8.11
CA THR A 41 11.20 2.18 -8.47
C THR A 41 10.70 0.74 -8.27
N TYR A 42 9.40 0.47 -8.45
CA TYR A 42 8.81 -0.86 -8.37
C TYR A 42 8.64 -1.51 -9.74
N THR A 43 8.64 -2.84 -9.75
CA THR A 43 8.44 -3.68 -10.93
C THR A 43 7.19 -4.54 -10.77
N THR A 44 6.78 -5.24 -11.82
CA THR A 44 5.57 -6.10 -11.79
C THR A 44 5.65 -7.24 -10.76
N ASP A 45 6.85 -7.66 -10.37
CA ASP A 45 7.07 -8.69 -9.35
C ASP A 45 7.32 -8.14 -7.93
N TYR A 46 7.18 -6.82 -7.73
CA TYR A 46 7.44 -6.15 -6.45
C TYR A 46 6.66 -6.77 -5.28
N LEU A 47 5.35 -6.98 -5.46
CA LEU A 47 4.50 -7.57 -4.43
C LEU A 47 4.90 -9.01 -4.12
N THR A 48 5.23 -9.80 -5.14
CA THR A 48 5.70 -11.17 -4.96
C THR A 48 6.97 -11.21 -4.11
N ARG A 49 7.97 -10.38 -4.43
CA ARG A 49 9.20 -10.29 -3.63
C ARG A 49 8.94 -9.84 -2.19
N ARG A 50 8.03 -8.89 -2.00
CA ARG A 50 7.63 -8.41 -0.66
C ARG A 50 7.03 -9.54 0.18
N PHE A 51 6.11 -10.32 -0.38
CA PHE A 51 5.51 -11.45 0.33
C PHE A 51 6.53 -12.55 0.65
N LEU A 52 7.45 -12.85 -0.27
CA LEU A 52 8.51 -13.82 -0.04
C LEU A 52 9.50 -13.36 1.06
N SER A 53 9.84 -12.07 1.10
CA SER A 53 10.73 -11.49 2.12
C SER A 53 10.14 -11.47 3.53
N LYS A 54 8.81 -11.46 3.66
CA LYS A 54 8.13 -11.39 4.98
C LYS A 54 7.82 -12.76 5.58
N ASN A 55 7.97 -13.83 4.81
CA ASN A 55 7.68 -15.21 5.19
C ASN A 55 8.95 -16.07 5.41
N GLY A 56 10.12 -15.42 5.50
CA GLY A 56 11.42 -16.06 5.77
C GLY A 56 11.91 -15.78 7.19
#